data_AF-A0A4Y2KB53-F1
#
_entry.id   AF-A0A4Y2KB53-F1
#
_cell.length_a   1.000
_cell.length_b   1.000
_cell.length_c   1.000
_cell.angle_alpha   90.00
_cell.angle_beta   90.00
_cell.angle_gamma   90.00
#
_symmetry.space_group_name_H-M   'P 1'
#
loop_
_entity.id
_entity.type
_entity.pdbx_description
1 polymer ?
#
loop_
_entity_poly.entity_id
_entity_poly.type
_entity_poly.pdbx_seq_one_letter_code
_entity_poly.pdbx_strand_id
1 'polypeptide(L)'
;MGRKKSEISNGIGELTIYHWKRGSSERKIGEIVNVSKSTVHNIISKYKKTKSVKNRPRTGRPRCFTEREERWIVRKITCNPKISAVKLTSKAQQSFNESAKPETVRNILRKYNFHGRVARRKPFFSKAHRRARLEFSKSYIKKPSEFWNSVLFAYESIYNVNGTDGKQMVWRKPNSELEMKNLKNPSVKHGGGSQMVWGC
;
A
#
# COMPACT_ATOMS: atom_id res chain seq x y z
N MET A 1 -28.82 15.18 10.55
CA MET A 1 -27.90 15.55 9.45
C MET A 1 -28.14 17.02 9.09
N GLY A 2 -27.09 17.84 9.04
CA GLY A 2 -27.24 19.25 8.64
C GLY A 2 -27.68 19.40 7.19
N ARG A 3 -28.46 20.45 6.88
CA ARG A 3 -28.93 20.78 5.54
C ARG A 3 -27.72 20.97 4.61
N LYS A 4 -27.57 20.12 3.58
CA LYS A 4 -26.54 20.30 2.54
C LYS A 4 -26.92 21.51 1.68
N LYS A 5 -26.35 22.67 1.98
CA LYS A 5 -26.40 23.83 1.08
C LYS A 5 -25.31 23.67 0.02
N SER A 6 -25.61 24.05 -1.22
CA SER A 6 -24.63 24.12 -2.29
C SER A 6 -23.52 25.10 -1.91
N GLU A 7 -22.29 24.76 -2.32
CA GLU A 7 -21.18 25.67 -2.16
C GLU A 7 -21.33 26.83 -3.14
N ILE A 8 -20.97 28.02 -2.66
CA ILE A 8 -20.97 29.22 -3.48
C ILE A 8 -19.74 29.17 -4.39
N SER A 9 -19.94 29.50 -5.67
CA SER A 9 -18.84 29.56 -6.63
C SER A 9 -17.85 30.66 -6.24
N ASN A 10 -16.57 30.46 -6.55
CA ASN A 10 -15.55 31.47 -6.28
C ASN A 10 -15.85 32.79 -7.00
N GLY A 11 -16.44 32.74 -8.22
CA GLY A 11 -16.80 33.93 -8.99
C GLY A 11 -17.86 34.80 -8.30
N ILE A 12 -18.88 34.19 -7.68
CA ILE A 12 -19.86 34.93 -6.86
C ILE A 12 -19.16 35.64 -5.69
N GLY A 13 -18.21 34.96 -5.06
CA GLY A 13 -17.45 35.54 -3.97
C GLY A 13 -16.55 36.70 -4.42
N GLU A 14 -15.91 36.60 -5.59
CA GLU A 14 -15.08 37.67 -6.15
C GLU A 14 -15.90 38.90 -6.51
N LEU A 15 -17.05 38.71 -7.18
CA LEU A 15 -18.00 39.79 -7.48
C LEU A 15 -18.52 40.47 -6.20
N THR A 16 -18.84 39.67 -5.17
CA THR A 16 -19.26 40.19 -3.86
C THR A 16 -18.20 41.11 -3.26
N ILE A 17 -16.92 40.70 -3.29
CA ILE A 17 -15.82 41.50 -2.76
C ILE A 17 -15.54 42.74 -3.62
N TYR A 18 -15.68 42.63 -4.94
CA TYR A 18 -15.55 43.76 -5.86
C TYR A 18 -16.56 44.87 -5.53
N HIS A 19 -17.85 44.54 -5.43
CA HIS A 19 -18.89 45.53 -5.11
C HIS A 19 -18.78 46.06 -3.67
N TRP A 20 -18.36 45.21 -2.72
CA TRP A 20 -18.12 45.63 -1.35
C TRP A 20 -16.99 46.66 -1.23
N LYS A 21 -15.87 46.46 -1.94
CA LYS A 21 -14.76 47.43 -1.97
C LYS A 21 -15.15 48.78 -2.58
N ARG A 22 -16.18 48.80 -3.45
CA ARG A 22 -16.76 50.02 -4.03
C ARG A 22 -17.81 50.69 -3.12
N GLY A 23 -18.02 50.19 -1.90
CA GLY A 23 -18.93 50.80 -0.92
C GLY A 23 -20.41 50.42 -1.09
N SER A 24 -20.74 49.39 -1.88
CA SER A 24 -22.13 48.95 -2.03
C SER A 24 -22.66 48.29 -0.74
N SER A 25 -23.94 48.48 -0.43
CA SER A 25 -24.57 47.84 0.73
C SER A 25 -24.72 46.32 0.54
N GLU A 26 -24.62 45.54 1.63
CA GLU A 26 -24.71 44.07 1.56
C GLU A 26 -26.02 43.57 0.91
N ARG A 27 -27.12 44.32 1.09
CA ARG A 27 -28.43 43.99 0.50
C ARG A 27 -28.41 44.16 -1.02
N LYS A 28 -27.87 45.28 -1.51
CA LYS A 28 -27.73 45.56 -2.95
C LYS A 28 -26.76 44.59 -3.62
N ILE A 29 -25.69 44.19 -2.94
CA ILE A 29 -24.79 43.14 -3.42
C ILE A 29 -25.50 41.80 -3.52
N GLY A 30 -26.33 41.46 -2.52
CA GLY A 30 -27.14 40.24 -2.54
C GLY A 30 -28.09 40.17 -3.73
N GLU A 31 -28.72 41.30 -4.09
CA GLU A 31 -29.59 41.41 -5.27
C GLU A 31 -28.80 41.24 -6.57
N ILE A 32 -27.64 41.92 -6.71
CA ILE A 32 -26.79 41.83 -7.92
C ILE A 32 -26.30 40.39 -8.16
N VAL A 33 -25.82 39.73 -7.11
CA VAL A 33 -25.20 38.41 -7.22
C VAL A 33 -26.21 37.27 -7.00
N ASN A 34 -27.50 37.62 -6.80
CA ASN A 34 -28.61 36.70 -6.52
C ASN A 34 -28.35 35.75 -5.34
N VAL A 35 -27.88 36.30 -4.22
CA VAL A 35 -27.50 35.56 -3.01
C VAL A 35 -28.07 36.28 -1.78
N SER A 36 -28.56 35.52 -0.79
CA SER A 36 -29.12 36.13 0.42
C SER A 36 -28.12 37.03 1.16
N LYS A 37 -28.60 38.12 1.77
CA LYS A 37 -27.79 39.08 2.54
C LYS A 37 -26.90 38.43 3.60
N SER A 38 -27.41 37.41 4.30
CA SER A 38 -26.64 36.68 5.33
C SER A 38 -25.43 35.95 4.74
N THR A 39 -25.57 35.40 3.54
CA THR A 39 -24.47 34.79 2.80
C THR A 39 -23.45 35.83 2.34
N VAL A 40 -23.89 36.98 1.82
CA VAL A 40 -23.00 38.11 1.47
C VAL A 40 -22.17 38.54 2.69
N HIS A 41 -22.84 38.71 3.83
CA HIS A 41 -22.19 39.03 5.10
C HIS A 41 -21.13 37.99 5.49
N ASN A 42 -21.45 36.70 5.37
CA ASN A 42 -20.51 35.61 5.67
C ASN A 42 -19.28 35.63 4.74
N ILE A 43 -19.47 35.92 3.45
CA ILE A 43 -18.37 36.05 2.48
C ILE A 43 -17.46 37.22 2.88
N ILE A 44 -18.03 38.39 3.16
CA ILE A 44 -17.27 39.59 3.56
C ILE A 44 -16.53 39.35 4.88
N SER A 45 -17.20 38.79 5.89
CA SER A 45 -16.61 38.46 7.19
C SER A 45 -15.47 37.44 7.07
N LYS A 46 -15.62 36.43 6.21
CA LYS A 46 -14.54 35.47 5.88
C LYS A 46 -13.38 36.18 5.18
N TYR A 47 -13.66 37.04 4.21
CA TYR A 47 -12.63 37.78 3.46
C TYR A 47 -11.87 38.77 4.36
N LYS A 48 -12.54 39.45 5.29
CA LYS A 48 -11.87 40.32 6.28
C LYS A 48 -10.82 39.55 7.11
N LYS A 49 -11.15 38.33 7.54
CA LYS A 49 -10.27 37.48 8.37
C LYS A 49 -9.16 36.78 7.58
N THR A 50 -9.43 36.38 6.34
CA THR A 50 -8.56 35.43 5.60
C THR A 50 -7.98 36.00 4.31
N LYS A 51 -8.48 37.16 3.86
CA LYS A 51 -8.17 37.80 2.57
C LYS A 51 -8.34 36.90 1.36
N SER A 52 -9.10 35.82 1.48
CA SER A 52 -9.32 34.82 0.42
C SER A 52 -10.79 34.49 0.25
N VAL A 53 -11.21 34.43 -1.02
CA VAL A 53 -12.58 34.03 -1.40
C VAL A 53 -12.71 32.50 -1.45
N LYS A 54 -11.61 31.79 -1.74
CA LYS A 54 -11.59 30.33 -1.96
C LYS A 54 -12.15 29.57 -0.77
N ASN A 55 -12.93 28.52 -1.04
CA ASN A 55 -13.41 27.61 0.01
C ASN A 55 -12.24 26.87 0.64
N ARG A 56 -12.26 26.78 1.98
CA ARG A 56 -11.26 25.99 2.71
C ARG A 56 -11.61 24.52 2.56
N PRO A 57 -10.62 23.63 2.41
CA PRO A 57 -10.89 22.20 2.46
C PRO A 57 -11.53 21.85 3.79
N ARG A 58 -12.58 21.02 3.76
CA ARG A 58 -13.18 20.50 4.99
C ARG A 58 -12.18 19.56 5.67
N THR A 59 -12.13 19.60 7.00
CA THR A 59 -11.23 18.77 7.82
C THR A 59 -11.53 17.27 7.73
N GLY A 60 -12.70 16.89 7.22
CA GLY A 60 -13.09 15.49 7.03
C GLY A 60 -13.30 14.77 8.35
N ARG A 61 -13.47 13.44 8.28
CA ARG A 61 -13.56 12.59 9.46
C ARG A 61 -12.15 12.39 10.04
N PRO A 62 -11.96 12.47 11.38
CA PRO A 62 -10.68 12.14 11.99
C PRO A 62 -10.26 10.70 11.63
N ARG A 63 -8.95 10.50 11.50
CA ARG A 63 -8.38 9.18 11.18
C ARG A 63 -8.55 8.25 12.38
N CYS A 64 -8.67 6.96 12.09
CA CYS A 64 -8.72 5.93 13.12
C CYS A 64 -7.37 5.81 13.84
N PHE A 65 -6.27 5.83 13.09
CA PHE A 65 -4.91 5.74 13.61
C PHE A 65 -4.16 7.06 13.40
N THR A 66 -3.30 7.40 14.35
CA THR A 66 -2.28 8.45 14.24
C THR A 66 -1.12 7.99 13.36
N GLU A 67 -0.29 8.94 12.90
CA GLU A 67 0.89 8.61 12.09
C GLU A 67 1.92 7.76 12.85
N ARG A 68 1.97 7.88 14.18
CA ARG A 68 2.86 7.08 15.03
C ARG A 68 2.42 5.61 15.05
N GLU A 69 1.12 5.37 15.15
CA GLU A 69 0.51 4.03 15.12
C GLU A 69 0.61 3.41 13.74
N GLU A 70 0.37 4.19 12.67
CA GLU A 70 0.61 3.74 11.29
C GLU A 70 2.06 3.25 11.11
N ARG A 71 3.05 4.01 11.61
CA ARG A 71 4.46 3.61 11.56
C ARG A 71 4.73 2.31 12.34
N TRP A 72 4.05 2.10 13.46
CA TRP A 72 4.16 0.83 14.20
C TRP A 72 3.61 -0.35 13.40
N ILE A 73 2.46 -0.18 12.73
CA ILE A 73 1.85 -1.19 11.86
C ILE A 73 2.81 -1.55 10.72
N VAL A 74 3.39 -0.55 10.06
CA VAL A 74 4.37 -0.74 8.97
C VAL A 74 5.62 -1.46 9.46
N ARG A 75 6.13 -1.13 10.66
CA ARG A 75 7.27 -1.82 11.27
C ARG A 75 6.99 -3.30 11.51
N LYS A 76 5.80 -3.65 12.02
CA LYS A 76 5.41 -5.05 12.24
C LYS A 76 5.40 -5.87 10.94
N ILE A 77 4.90 -5.30 9.84
CA ILE A 77 4.98 -5.95 8.51
C ILE A 77 6.41 -6.03 7.98
N THR A 78 7.22 -4.99 8.21
CA THR A 78 8.62 -4.98 7.75
C THR A 78 9.44 -6.09 8.40
N CYS A 79 9.19 -6.37 9.70
CA CYS A 79 9.83 -7.47 10.43
C CYS A 79 9.26 -8.83 10.04
N ASN A 80 7.94 -8.93 9.89
CA ASN A 80 7.27 -10.18 9.51
C ASN A 80 6.21 -9.93 8.42
N PRO A 81 6.60 -10.02 7.14
CA PRO A 81 5.71 -9.72 6.02
C PRO A 81 4.59 -10.75 5.83
N LYS A 82 4.65 -11.89 6.52
CA LYS A 82 3.68 -13.01 6.42
C LYS A 82 2.48 -12.83 7.35
N ILE A 83 2.47 -11.81 8.21
CA ILE A 83 1.36 -11.56 9.13
C ILE A 83 0.11 -11.15 8.32
N SER A 84 -1.02 -11.81 8.59
CA SER A 84 -2.30 -11.44 7.98
C SER A 84 -2.78 -10.09 8.49
N ALA A 85 -3.49 -9.34 7.65
CA ALA A 85 -4.04 -8.04 8.05
C ALA A 85 -4.99 -8.16 9.26
N VAL A 86 -5.74 -9.26 9.35
CA VAL A 86 -6.64 -9.55 10.49
C VAL A 86 -5.82 -9.70 11.78
N LYS A 87 -4.79 -10.53 11.78
CA LYS A 87 -3.92 -10.73 12.95
C LYS A 87 -3.19 -9.46 13.34
N LEU A 88 -2.78 -8.65 12.36
CA LEU A 88 -2.15 -7.35 12.59
C LEU A 88 -3.14 -6.35 13.22
N THR A 89 -4.41 -6.41 12.81
CA THR A 89 -5.49 -5.59 13.38
C THR A 89 -5.73 -5.93 14.85
N SER A 90 -5.83 -7.21 15.19
CA SER A 90 -5.96 -7.64 16.59
C SER A 90 -4.77 -7.19 17.44
N LYS A 91 -3.54 -7.25 16.90
CA LYS A 91 -2.35 -6.75 17.60
C LYS A 91 -2.36 -5.23 17.79
N ALA A 92 -2.84 -4.48 16.79
CA ALA A 92 -2.98 -3.03 16.88
C ALA A 92 -4.04 -2.66 17.93
N GLN A 93 -5.18 -3.35 17.93
CA GLN A 93 -6.23 -3.17 18.94
C GLN A 93 -5.71 -3.43 20.36
N GLN A 94 -4.93 -4.49 20.57
CA GLN A 94 -4.30 -4.78 21.87
C GLN A 94 -3.27 -3.72 22.30
N SER A 95 -2.62 -3.04 21.35
CA SER A 95 -1.55 -2.08 21.65
C SER A 95 -2.08 -0.66 21.88
N PHE A 96 -3.16 -0.28 21.18
CA PHE A 96 -3.66 1.10 21.14
C PHE A 96 -5.10 1.24 21.66
N ASN A 97 -5.77 0.15 22.01
CA ASN A 97 -7.19 0.11 22.41
C ASN A 97 -8.16 0.67 21.35
N GLU A 98 -7.72 0.78 20.09
CA GLU A 98 -8.52 1.26 18.97
C GLU A 98 -9.19 0.09 18.24
N SER A 99 -10.52 0.16 18.10
CA SER A 99 -11.29 -0.81 17.31
C SER A 99 -11.29 -0.41 15.83
N ALA A 100 -10.37 -0.99 15.07
CA ALA A 100 -10.28 -0.78 13.63
C ALA A 100 -10.74 -2.01 12.83
N LYS A 101 -11.35 -1.77 11.67
CA LYS A 101 -11.61 -2.85 10.70
C LYS A 101 -10.31 -3.29 10.03
N PRO A 102 -10.16 -4.58 9.65
CA PRO A 102 -8.99 -5.03 8.91
C PRO A 102 -8.73 -4.29 7.59
N GLU A 103 -9.76 -3.69 6.99
CA GLU A 103 -9.59 -2.86 5.78
C GLU A 103 -8.83 -1.56 6.05
N THR A 104 -8.96 -0.98 7.24
CA THR A 104 -8.18 0.20 7.65
C THR A 104 -6.68 -0.12 7.61
N VAL A 105 -6.29 -1.27 8.16
CA VAL A 105 -4.89 -1.73 8.13
C VAL A 105 -4.43 -1.98 6.70
N ARG A 106 -5.25 -2.61 5.84
CA ARG A 106 -4.89 -2.81 4.41
C ARG A 106 -4.69 -1.48 3.69
N ASN A 107 -5.52 -0.47 3.94
CA ASN A 107 -5.40 0.86 3.35
C ASN A 107 -4.13 1.58 3.82
N ILE A 108 -3.78 1.46 5.11
CA ILE A 108 -2.50 1.95 5.63
C ILE A 108 -1.34 1.27 4.90
N LEU A 109 -1.36 -0.06 4.77
CA LEU A 109 -0.30 -0.78 4.06
C LEU A 109 -0.16 -0.33 2.60
N ARG A 110 -1.28 -0.14 1.88
CA ARG A 110 -1.28 0.39 0.51
C ARG A 110 -0.72 1.83 0.45
N LYS A 111 -1.07 2.69 1.40
CA LYS A 111 -0.51 4.06 1.53
C LYS A 111 1.02 4.04 1.64
N TYR A 112 1.60 3.03 2.30
CA TYR A 112 3.05 2.83 2.42
C TYR A 112 3.65 1.91 1.33
N ASN A 113 2.94 1.70 0.22
CA ASN A 113 3.37 0.91 -0.94
C ASN A 113 3.59 -0.60 -0.66
N PHE A 114 2.90 -1.14 0.35
CA PHE A 114 2.86 -2.58 0.61
C PHE A 114 1.62 -3.21 0.00
N HIS A 115 1.82 -4.32 -0.71
CA HIS A 115 0.75 -5.07 -1.35
C HIS A 115 0.79 -6.54 -0.97
N GLY A 116 -0.39 -7.12 -0.76
CA GLY A 116 -0.54 -8.56 -0.61
C GLY A 116 -0.20 -9.27 -1.92
N ARG A 117 0.76 -10.18 -1.89
CA ARG A 117 1.20 -11.00 -3.02
C ARG A 117 1.46 -12.43 -2.56
N VAL A 118 1.40 -13.37 -3.50
CA VAL A 118 1.81 -14.75 -3.23
C VAL A 118 3.34 -14.78 -3.11
N ALA A 119 3.84 -15.43 -2.05
CA ALA A 119 5.26 -15.62 -1.82
C ALA A 119 5.87 -16.55 -2.88
N ARG A 120 7.05 -16.20 -3.40
CA ARG A 120 7.78 -17.07 -4.35
C ARG A 120 8.33 -18.30 -3.62
N ARG A 121 8.30 -19.45 -4.30
CA ARG A 121 9.00 -20.66 -3.86
C ARG A 121 10.40 -20.64 -4.44
N LYS A 122 11.40 -20.59 -3.57
CA LYS A 122 12.82 -20.72 -3.95
C LYS A 122 13.53 -21.56 -2.89
N PRO A 123 14.47 -22.43 -3.31
CA PRO A 123 15.32 -23.13 -2.36
C PRO A 123 16.15 -22.10 -1.58
N PHE A 124 16.37 -22.40 -0.30
CA PHE A 124 17.25 -21.58 0.53
C PHE A 124 18.70 -21.82 0.12
N PHE A 125 19.45 -20.75 -0.19
CA PHE A 125 20.88 -20.82 -0.43
C PHE A 125 21.65 -20.07 0.65
N SER A 126 22.62 -20.76 1.25
CA SER A 126 23.63 -20.12 2.08
C SER A 126 24.43 -19.10 1.25
N LYS A 127 25.18 -18.22 1.93
CA LYS A 127 26.09 -17.29 1.23
C LYS A 127 27.16 -18.07 0.45
N ALA A 128 27.67 -19.16 1.02
CA ALA A 128 28.64 -20.04 0.37
C ALA A 128 28.08 -20.68 -0.91
N HIS A 129 26.87 -21.24 -0.85
CA HIS A 129 26.22 -21.83 -2.04
C HIS A 129 26.00 -20.80 -3.14
N ARG A 130 25.61 -19.56 -2.79
CA ARG A 130 25.46 -18.48 -3.77
C ARG A 130 26.78 -18.14 -4.46
N ARG A 131 27.88 -18.09 -3.71
CA ARG A 131 29.21 -17.83 -4.26
C ARG A 131 29.68 -18.95 -5.18
N ALA A 132 29.60 -20.20 -4.72
CA ALA A 132 29.99 -21.37 -5.52
C ALA A 132 29.17 -21.46 -6.83
N ARG A 133 27.86 -21.23 -6.77
CA ARG A 133 27.01 -21.21 -7.98
C ARG A 133 27.40 -20.09 -8.93
N LEU A 134 27.73 -18.90 -8.43
CA LEU A 134 28.16 -17.79 -9.27
C LEU A 134 29.52 -18.05 -9.93
N GLU A 135 30.48 -18.59 -9.17
CA GLU A 135 31.81 -18.97 -9.68
C GLU A 135 31.70 -20.07 -10.73
N PHE A 136 30.87 -21.09 -10.49
CA PHE A 136 30.51 -22.09 -11.47
C PHE A 136 29.91 -21.44 -12.72
N SER A 137 28.84 -20.65 -12.62
CA SER A 137 28.26 -20.02 -13.81
C SER A 137 29.26 -19.18 -14.60
N LYS A 138 30.17 -18.46 -13.93
CA LYS A 138 31.23 -17.68 -14.60
C LYS A 138 32.23 -18.54 -15.35
N SER A 139 32.64 -19.69 -14.80
CA SER A 139 33.62 -20.56 -15.46
C SER A 139 33.05 -21.26 -16.70
N TYR A 140 31.72 -21.44 -16.76
CA TYR A 140 31.05 -22.12 -17.86
C TYR A 140 30.41 -21.17 -18.90
N ILE A 141 30.18 -19.89 -18.60
CA ILE A 141 29.55 -18.91 -19.53
C ILE A 141 30.29 -18.78 -20.87
N LYS A 142 31.62 -18.86 -20.87
CA LYS A 142 32.46 -18.68 -22.08
C LYS A 142 32.82 -19.99 -22.78
N LYS A 143 32.21 -21.12 -22.40
CA LYS A 143 32.52 -22.42 -23.02
C LYS A 143 31.96 -22.46 -24.45
N PRO A 144 32.72 -23.04 -25.40
CA PRO A 144 32.29 -23.12 -26.79
C PRO A 144 31.21 -24.18 -26.97
N SER A 145 30.56 -24.19 -28.13
CA SER A 145 29.47 -25.13 -28.44
C SER A 145 29.91 -26.60 -28.42
N GLU A 146 31.14 -26.93 -28.86
CA GLU A 146 31.60 -28.32 -28.86
C GLU A 146 31.66 -28.89 -27.45
N PHE A 147 32.01 -28.06 -26.46
CA PHE A 147 31.97 -28.47 -25.06
C PHE A 147 30.55 -28.88 -24.66
N TRP A 148 29.55 -28.04 -24.93
CA TRP A 148 28.16 -28.33 -24.56
C TRP A 148 27.59 -29.53 -25.30
N ASN A 149 28.02 -29.81 -26.54
CA ASN A 149 27.61 -31.01 -27.28
C ASN A 149 28.12 -32.31 -26.64
N SER A 150 29.16 -32.23 -25.81
CA SER A 150 29.71 -33.39 -25.08
C SER A 150 29.11 -33.59 -23.69
N VAL A 151 28.28 -32.64 -23.22
CA VAL A 151 27.72 -32.66 -21.86
C VAL A 151 26.35 -33.30 -21.85
N LEU A 152 26.22 -34.41 -21.11
CA LEU A 152 24.92 -35.01 -20.77
C LEU A 152 24.47 -34.50 -19.39
N PHE A 153 23.22 -34.05 -19.28
CA PHE A 153 22.65 -33.62 -18.01
C PHE A 153 21.69 -34.68 -17.48
N ALA A 154 22.03 -35.31 -16.36
CA ALA A 154 21.09 -36.15 -15.62
C ALA A 154 20.41 -35.33 -14.51
N TYR A 155 19.14 -35.60 -14.24
CA TYR A 155 18.42 -35.00 -13.12
C TYR A 155 17.43 -35.97 -12.46
N GLU A 156 17.19 -35.71 -11.17
CA GLU A 156 16.19 -36.41 -10.35
C GLU A 156 14.99 -35.50 -10.10
N SER A 157 13.81 -35.91 -10.57
CA SER A 157 12.55 -35.22 -10.29
C SER A 157 11.72 -35.99 -9.28
N ILE A 158 11.21 -35.29 -8.26
CA ILE A 158 10.32 -35.86 -7.24
C ILE A 158 8.89 -35.37 -7.51
N TYR A 159 7.96 -36.30 -7.70
CA TYR A 159 6.54 -36.03 -7.85
C TYR A 159 5.80 -36.39 -6.57
N ASN A 160 5.16 -35.40 -5.93
CA ASN A 160 4.40 -35.61 -4.72
C ASN A 160 3.02 -36.19 -5.08
N VAL A 161 2.63 -37.30 -4.42
CA VAL A 161 1.35 -37.97 -4.66
C VAL A 161 0.21 -37.30 -3.88
N ASN A 162 0.49 -36.76 -2.70
CA ASN A 162 -0.50 -36.09 -1.87
C ASN A 162 -0.10 -34.65 -1.49
N GLY A 163 -1.10 -33.75 -1.55
CA GLY A 163 -1.07 -32.40 -0.97
C GLY A 163 -0.62 -31.29 -1.92
N THR A 164 -1.42 -30.23 -2.01
CA THR A 164 -0.94 -28.96 -2.58
C THR A 164 -0.16 -28.18 -1.53
N ASP A 165 1.07 -27.82 -1.84
CA ASP A 165 1.80 -26.77 -1.13
C ASP A 165 0.97 -25.46 -1.13
N GLY A 166 0.23 -25.17 -0.06
CA GLY A 166 -0.69 -24.04 -0.01
C GLY A 166 -0.08 -22.68 -0.40
N LYS A 167 -0.91 -21.76 -0.90
CA LYS A 167 -0.50 -20.38 -1.21
C LYS A 167 -0.22 -19.63 0.10
N GLN A 168 0.99 -19.07 0.25
CA GLN A 168 1.31 -18.17 1.36
C GLN A 168 1.29 -16.73 0.86
N MET A 169 0.49 -15.89 1.52
CA MET A 169 0.44 -14.46 1.22
C MET A 169 1.51 -13.71 2.02
N VAL A 170 2.13 -12.72 1.39
CA VAL A 170 3.10 -11.80 2.00
C VAL A 170 2.74 -10.36 1.62
N TRP A 171 2.90 -9.44 2.57
CA TRP A 171 2.89 -8.02 2.33
C TRP A 171 4.28 -7.56 1.95
N ARG A 172 4.46 -7.12 0.70
CA ARG A 172 5.76 -6.70 0.19
C ARG A 172 5.65 -5.47 -0.69
N LYS A 173 6.77 -4.77 -0.86
CA LYS A 173 6.90 -3.68 -1.82
C LYS A 173 7.10 -4.24 -3.25
N PRO A 174 6.89 -3.43 -4.28
CA PRO A 174 7.34 -3.76 -5.63
C PRO A 174 8.84 -4.13 -5.63
N ASN A 175 9.24 -5.06 -6.50
CA ASN A 175 10.63 -5.50 -6.69
C ASN A 175 11.35 -6.15 -5.51
N SER A 176 10.68 -6.39 -4.37
CA SER A 176 11.27 -7.03 -3.19
C SER A 176 11.03 -8.55 -3.13
N GLU A 177 10.70 -9.19 -4.25
CA GLU A 177 10.16 -10.56 -4.25
C GLU A 177 11.15 -11.68 -3.93
N LEU A 178 12.43 -11.43 -4.17
CA LEU A 178 13.53 -12.37 -3.92
C LEU A 178 14.16 -12.19 -2.53
N GLU A 179 13.71 -11.20 -1.75
CA GLU A 179 14.16 -11.03 -0.38
C GLU A 179 13.75 -12.24 0.46
N MET A 180 14.68 -12.77 1.24
CA MET A 180 14.48 -14.00 2.02
C MET A 180 13.23 -13.99 2.91
N LYS A 181 12.92 -12.84 3.52
CA LYS A 181 11.71 -12.67 4.36
C LYS A 181 10.39 -12.80 3.59
N ASN A 182 10.39 -12.48 2.29
CA ASN A 182 9.22 -12.50 1.41
C ASN A 182 9.06 -13.86 0.68
N LEU A 183 10.05 -14.75 0.78
CA LEU A 183 9.97 -16.10 0.23
C LEU A 183 9.08 -16.99 1.09
N LYS A 184 8.44 -17.97 0.45
CA LYS A 184 7.75 -19.05 1.17
C LYS A 184 8.81 -19.84 1.94
N ASN A 185 8.53 -20.17 3.20
CA ASN A 185 9.43 -21.06 3.94
C ASN A 185 9.48 -22.42 3.21
N PRO A 186 10.66 -23.03 3.05
CA PRO A 186 10.74 -24.40 2.53
C PRO A 186 9.91 -25.31 3.43
N SER A 187 8.96 -26.06 2.85
CA SER A 187 8.33 -27.18 3.54
C SER A 187 9.34 -28.32 3.66
N VAL A 188 9.38 -28.98 4.82
CA VAL A 188 10.13 -30.23 4.99
C VAL A 188 9.47 -31.26 4.08
N LYS A 189 10.25 -31.88 3.19
CA LYS A 189 9.74 -32.69 2.07
C LYS A 189 9.22 -34.08 2.44
N HIS A 190 9.28 -34.48 3.71
CA HIS A 190 9.12 -35.88 4.10
C HIS A 190 7.75 -36.15 4.73
N GLY A 191 7.01 -37.13 4.22
CA GLY A 191 5.83 -37.71 4.88
C GLY A 191 4.57 -37.96 4.03
N GLY A 192 4.54 -37.61 2.74
CA GLY A 192 3.31 -37.62 1.93
C GLY A 192 3.19 -38.66 0.82
N GLY A 193 4.19 -39.55 0.65
CA GLY A 193 4.31 -40.41 -0.53
C GLY A 193 4.78 -39.61 -1.76
N SER A 194 5.91 -39.99 -2.34
CA SER A 194 6.47 -39.33 -3.51
C SER A 194 7.16 -40.35 -4.41
N GLN A 195 6.97 -40.25 -5.72
CA GLN A 195 7.69 -41.06 -6.70
C GLN A 195 8.90 -40.27 -7.21
N MET A 196 10.06 -40.93 -7.24
CA MET A 196 11.28 -40.38 -7.80
C MET A 196 11.45 -40.92 -9.22
N VAL A 197 11.72 -40.03 -10.17
CA VAL A 197 11.95 -40.36 -11.58
C VAL A 197 13.31 -39.82 -11.99
N TRP A 198 14.06 -40.66 -12.70
CA TRP A 198 15.38 -40.35 -13.25
C TRP A 198 15.27 -40.15 -14.76
N GLY A 199 16.00 -39.16 -15.27
CA GLY A 199 16.13 -38.92 -16.70
C GLY A 199 17.50 -38.33 -17.04
N CYS A 200 17.96 -38.58 -18.26
CA CYS A 200 19.16 -38.00 -18.87
C CYS A 200 18.84 -37.39 -20.23
#